data_AF-A0A397EZE1-F1
#
_entry.id   AF-A0A397EZE1-F1
#
_cell.length_a   1.000
_cell.length_b   1.000
_cell.length_c   1.000
_cell.angle_alpha   90.00
_cell.angle_beta   90.00
_cell.angle_gamma   90.00
#
_symmetry.space_group_name_H-M   'P 1'
#
loop_
_entity.id
_entity.type
_entity.pdbx_description
1 polymer ?
#
loop_
_entity_poly.entity_id
_entity_poly.type
_entity_poly.pdbx_seq_one_letter_code
_entity_poly.pdbx_strand_id
1 'polypeptide(L)'
;MLQLRHELAQLLGFATFAELSLANKVAPSVDAVLDTLEELRDKALPRSQAELRLLEEFAASHDHPLPLQQWDIPYCLMTFNDLALLFGRVGIGLRIALTSAEYTAASGMEGIEMDALAVPVAMMKRFCYHSIDFIQSISSHYQTHQPLPQTDLDKIVAAKRFMAGTTLTRQLSLAAIDLSVHHHHGTSATITADSTDALVEKIKHEYVWSEVQAHDAYACFEDTQGDLPAWKATGKRFRDTILALSGVLHPTKAFELFRGRKLQTHAMLEQYGLL
;
A
#
# COMPACT_ATOMS: atom_id res chain seq x y z
N MET A 1 -5.26 31.36 -6.38
CA MET A 1 -4.72 30.12 -6.97
C MET A 1 -5.56 29.65 -8.16
N LEU A 2 -6.87 29.42 -8.02
CA LEU A 2 -7.74 29.02 -9.15
C LEU A 2 -7.81 30.09 -10.26
N GLN A 3 -7.84 31.37 -9.89
CA GLN A 3 -7.78 32.49 -10.85
C GLN A 3 -6.50 32.47 -11.69
N LEU A 4 -5.33 32.27 -11.07
CA LEU A 4 -4.04 32.17 -11.76
C LEU A 4 -3.99 30.96 -12.72
N ARG A 5 -4.63 29.84 -12.36
CA ARG A 5 -4.75 28.67 -13.24
C ARG A 5 -5.67 28.95 -14.43
N HIS A 6 -6.73 29.72 -14.24
CA HIS A 6 -7.62 30.13 -15.33
C HIS A 6 -6.93 31.10 -16.29
N GLU A 7 -6.22 32.11 -15.76
CA GLU A 7 -5.43 33.06 -16.55
C GLU A 7 -4.33 32.33 -17.35
N LEU A 8 -3.64 31.37 -16.74
CA LEU A 8 -2.65 30.52 -17.43
C LEU A 8 -3.27 29.72 -18.58
N ALA A 9 -4.47 29.17 -18.40
CA ALA A 9 -5.18 28.45 -19.46
C ALA A 9 -5.52 29.36 -20.64
N GLN A 10 -6.05 30.56 -20.35
CA GLN A 10 -6.38 31.56 -21.37
C GLN A 10 -5.15 32.03 -22.15
N LEU A 11 -4.02 32.26 -21.46
CA LEU A 11 -2.75 32.65 -22.08
C LEU A 11 -2.22 31.58 -23.05
N LEU A 12 -2.50 30.31 -22.78
CA LEU A 12 -2.08 29.18 -23.61
C LEU A 12 -3.12 28.79 -24.66
N GLY A 13 -4.20 29.57 -24.80
CA GLY A 13 -5.25 29.36 -25.81
C GLY A 13 -6.31 28.32 -25.45
N PHE A 14 -6.41 27.92 -24.18
CA PHE A 14 -7.43 27.00 -23.69
C PHE A 14 -8.54 27.75 -22.94
N ALA A 15 -9.80 27.30 -23.05
CA ALA A 15 -10.91 27.99 -22.40
C ALA A 15 -10.93 27.73 -20.88
N THR A 16 -10.47 26.55 -20.47
CA THR A 16 -10.40 26.16 -19.06
C THR A 16 -9.08 25.49 -18.72
N PHE A 17 -8.72 25.52 -17.43
CA PHE A 17 -7.54 24.79 -16.95
C PHE A 17 -7.71 23.27 -17.07
N ALA A 18 -8.96 22.77 -17.11
CA ALA A 18 -9.24 21.36 -17.36
C ALA A 18 -8.85 20.96 -18.79
N GLU A 19 -9.20 21.78 -19.79
CA GLU A 19 -8.76 21.58 -21.18
C GLU A 19 -7.24 21.67 -21.32
N LEU A 20 -6.62 22.70 -20.72
CA LEU A 20 -5.15 22.80 -20.68
C LEU A 20 -4.53 21.54 -20.05
N SER A 21 -5.12 21.01 -18.99
CA SER A 21 -4.63 19.80 -18.32
C SER A 21 -4.85 18.52 -19.14
N LEU A 22 -5.85 18.48 -20.01
CA LEU A 22 -6.15 17.34 -20.87
C LEU A 22 -5.41 17.39 -22.20
N ALA A 23 -4.91 18.55 -22.62
CA ALA A 23 -4.20 18.75 -23.88
C ALA A 23 -3.00 17.79 -24.09
N ASN A 24 -2.44 17.26 -23.00
CA ASN A 24 -1.34 16.29 -23.02
C ASN A 24 -1.71 14.91 -22.43
N LYS A 25 -3.01 14.61 -22.28
CA LYS A 25 -3.50 13.35 -21.69
C LYS A 25 -4.21 12.48 -22.73
N VAL A 26 -4.40 11.22 -22.36
CA VAL A 26 -5.04 10.19 -23.19
C VAL A 26 -6.54 10.45 -23.38
N ALA A 27 -7.19 11.14 -22.44
CA ALA A 27 -8.60 11.47 -22.55
C ALA A 27 -8.81 12.52 -23.65
N PRO A 28 -9.71 12.29 -24.62
CA PRO A 28 -9.77 13.08 -25.85
C PRO A 28 -10.39 14.47 -25.65
N SER A 29 -11.20 14.67 -24.61
CA SER A 29 -11.78 15.97 -24.24
C SER A 29 -12.27 15.96 -22.80
N VAL A 30 -12.59 17.15 -22.26
CA VAL A 30 -13.27 17.27 -20.96
C VAL A 30 -14.61 16.53 -21.00
N ASP A 31 -15.37 16.68 -22.08
CA ASP A 31 -16.67 16.04 -22.24
C ASP A 31 -16.55 14.51 -22.22
N ALA A 32 -15.56 13.93 -22.91
CA ALA A 32 -15.35 12.49 -22.89
C ALA A 32 -14.99 11.96 -21.49
N VAL A 33 -14.27 12.76 -20.68
CA VAL A 33 -14.03 12.42 -19.28
C VAL A 33 -15.32 12.49 -18.49
N LEU A 34 -16.12 13.54 -18.66
CA LEU A 34 -17.39 13.71 -17.96
C LEU A 34 -18.36 12.57 -18.32
N ASP A 35 -18.53 12.26 -19.60
CA ASP A 35 -19.37 11.17 -20.10
C ASP A 35 -18.95 9.82 -19.48
N THR A 36 -17.64 9.55 -19.44
CA THR A 36 -17.12 8.33 -18.80
C THR A 36 -17.44 8.30 -17.30
N LEU A 37 -17.27 9.43 -16.60
CA LEU A 37 -17.58 9.54 -15.18
C LEU A 37 -19.08 9.39 -14.92
N GLU A 38 -19.94 9.92 -15.80
CA GLU A 38 -21.39 9.74 -15.72
C GLU A 38 -21.79 8.29 -15.96
N GLU A 39 -21.21 7.61 -16.96
CA GLU A 39 -21.45 6.18 -17.18
C GLU A 39 -21.06 5.34 -15.95
N LEU A 40 -19.91 5.64 -15.36
CA LEU A 40 -19.45 4.98 -14.13
C LEU A 40 -20.37 5.28 -12.96
N ARG A 41 -20.81 6.54 -12.80
CA ARG A 41 -21.76 6.96 -11.76
C ARG A 41 -23.07 6.22 -11.90
N ASP A 42 -23.62 6.12 -13.11
CA ASP A 42 -24.94 5.51 -13.35
C ASP A 42 -24.93 4.01 -13.02
N LYS A 43 -23.77 3.36 -13.16
CA LYS A 43 -23.56 1.95 -12.73
C LYS A 43 -23.27 1.83 -11.24
N ALA A 44 -22.49 2.74 -10.67
CA ALA A 44 -22.01 2.65 -9.29
C ALA A 44 -23.03 3.15 -8.25
N LEU A 45 -23.78 4.22 -8.55
CA LEU A 45 -24.68 4.89 -7.61
C LEU A 45 -25.82 3.97 -7.12
N PRO A 46 -26.54 3.21 -7.98
CA PRO A 46 -27.60 2.32 -7.51
C PRO A 46 -27.07 1.22 -6.58
N ARG A 47 -25.85 0.71 -6.87
CA ARG A 47 -25.17 -0.29 -6.05
C ARG A 47 -24.72 0.31 -4.71
N SER A 48 -24.10 1.48 -4.73
CA SER A 48 -23.70 2.19 -3.51
C SER A 48 -24.89 2.50 -2.60
N GLN A 49 -26.03 2.90 -3.17
CA GLN A 49 -27.27 3.10 -2.41
C GLN A 49 -27.83 1.79 -1.83
N ALA A 50 -27.70 0.66 -2.53
CA ALA A 50 -28.09 -0.64 -2.01
C ALA A 50 -27.18 -1.08 -0.85
N GLU A 51 -25.87 -0.87 -0.98
CA GLU A 51 -24.88 -1.13 0.07
C GLU A 51 -25.13 -0.27 1.32
N LEU A 52 -25.48 1.02 1.13
CA LEU A 52 -25.84 1.90 2.23
C LEU A 52 -27.13 1.46 2.94
N ARG A 53 -28.16 1.04 2.19
CA ARG A 53 -29.40 0.51 2.79
C ARG A 53 -29.13 -0.72 3.68
N LEU A 54 -28.30 -1.65 3.20
CA LEU A 54 -27.90 -2.82 4.01
C LEU A 54 -27.20 -2.39 5.30
N LEU A 55 -26.36 -1.36 5.23
CA LEU A 55 -25.65 -0.83 6.39
C LEU A 55 -26.61 -0.12 7.36
N GLU A 56 -27.59 0.64 6.86
CA GLU A 56 -28.61 1.29 7.67
C GLU A 56 -29.55 0.27 8.34
N GLU A 57 -29.93 -0.80 7.65
CA GLU A 57 -30.68 -1.92 8.20
C GLU A 57 -29.90 -2.61 9.33
N PHE A 58 -28.61 -2.87 9.11
CA PHE A 58 -27.72 -3.44 10.12
C PHE A 58 -27.56 -2.52 11.33
N ALA A 59 -27.32 -1.23 11.12
CA ALA A 59 -27.16 -0.24 12.18
C ALA A 59 -28.44 -0.08 13.02
N ALA A 60 -29.61 -0.05 12.37
CA ALA A 60 -30.90 -0.02 13.04
C ALA A 60 -31.14 -1.27 13.90
N SER A 61 -30.69 -2.45 13.46
CA SER A 61 -30.79 -3.69 14.25
C SER A 61 -29.91 -3.71 15.51
N HIS A 62 -29.00 -2.73 15.66
CA HIS A 62 -28.11 -2.56 16.81
C HIS A 62 -28.34 -1.21 17.53
N ASP A 63 -29.56 -0.65 17.44
CA ASP A 63 -29.97 0.59 18.11
C ASP A 63 -29.13 1.83 17.74
N HIS A 64 -28.48 1.84 16.58
CA HIS A 64 -27.73 3.00 16.11
C HIS A 64 -28.66 4.06 15.50
N PRO A 65 -28.46 5.36 15.79
CA PRO A 65 -29.27 6.43 15.20
C PRO A 65 -29.08 6.53 13.68
N LEU A 66 -30.17 6.82 12.95
CA LEU A 66 -30.20 7.06 11.51
C LEU A 66 -30.57 8.53 11.20
N PRO A 67 -30.21 9.07 10.01
CA PRO A 67 -29.46 8.42 8.92
C PRO A 67 -27.97 8.28 9.25
N LEU A 68 -27.33 7.24 8.70
CA LEU A 68 -25.90 7.06 8.84
C LEU A 68 -25.16 8.27 8.27
N GLN A 69 -24.30 8.85 9.09
CA GLN A 69 -23.41 9.92 8.69
C GLN A 69 -22.17 9.34 8.01
N GLN A 70 -21.44 10.15 7.25
CA GLN A 70 -20.24 9.67 6.55
C GLN A 70 -19.20 9.05 7.49
N TRP A 71 -19.12 9.55 8.74
CA TRP A 71 -18.25 9.00 9.76
C TRP A 71 -18.76 7.69 10.36
N ASP A 72 -20.03 7.31 10.16
CA ASP A 72 -20.63 6.06 10.65
C ASP A 72 -20.34 4.86 9.73
N ILE A 73 -20.05 5.10 8.44
CA ILE A 73 -19.79 4.03 7.45
C ILE A 73 -18.54 3.19 7.80
N PRO A 74 -17.40 3.77 8.22
CA PRO A 74 -16.28 3.02 8.78
C PRO A 74 -16.48 2.65 10.26
N TYR A 75 -17.49 3.20 10.93
CA TYR A 75 -17.57 3.24 12.40
C TYR A 75 -18.09 1.97 13.04
N CYS A 76 -18.80 1.13 12.28
CA CYS A 76 -19.37 -0.06 12.89
C CYS A 76 -18.32 -1.10 13.27
N LEU A 77 -17.05 -0.97 12.86
CA LEU A 77 -15.80 -1.60 13.37
C LEU A 77 -14.65 -1.39 12.35
N MET A 78 -13.39 -1.68 12.73
CA MET A 78 -12.26 -1.62 11.79
C MET A 78 -12.30 -2.75 10.75
N THR A 79 -12.05 -2.45 9.47
CA THR A 79 -11.78 -3.51 8.48
C THR A 79 -10.37 -4.10 8.68
N PHE A 80 -10.13 -5.29 8.13
CA PHE A 80 -8.78 -5.88 8.16
C PHE A 80 -7.74 -5.04 7.39
N ASN A 81 -8.19 -4.32 6.36
CA ASN A 81 -7.32 -3.39 5.65
C ASN A 81 -6.97 -2.18 6.52
N ASP A 82 -7.91 -1.64 7.30
CA ASP A 82 -7.65 -0.54 8.23
C ASP A 82 -6.71 -0.98 9.35
N LEU A 83 -6.86 -2.21 9.83
CA LEU A 83 -5.90 -2.83 10.76
C LEU A 83 -4.50 -2.88 10.14
N ALA A 84 -4.36 -3.44 8.93
CA ALA A 84 -3.07 -3.49 8.25
C ALA A 84 -2.48 -2.09 8.01
N LEU A 85 -3.30 -1.10 7.66
CA LEU A 85 -2.88 0.29 7.50
C LEU A 85 -2.40 0.89 8.83
N LEU A 86 -3.12 0.66 9.93
CA LEU A 86 -2.73 1.09 11.27
C LEU A 86 -1.37 0.51 11.66
N PHE A 87 -1.17 -0.80 11.47
CA PHE A 87 0.11 -1.45 11.72
C PHE A 87 1.23 -0.90 10.83
N GLY A 88 0.92 -0.61 9.58
CA GLY A 88 1.84 0.10 8.69
C GLY A 88 2.30 1.44 9.28
N ARG A 89 1.40 2.21 9.90
CA ARG A 89 1.75 3.48 10.57
C ARG A 89 2.56 3.27 11.84
N VAL A 90 2.27 2.22 12.61
CA VAL A 90 3.10 1.80 13.75
C VAL A 90 4.53 1.52 13.30
N GLY A 91 4.73 0.91 12.12
CA GLY A 91 6.06 0.68 11.55
C GLY A 91 6.87 1.96 11.33
N ILE A 92 6.22 3.03 10.86
CA ILE A 92 6.85 4.36 10.74
C ILE A 92 7.23 4.88 12.14
N GLY A 93 6.30 4.80 13.10
CA GLY A 93 6.51 5.25 14.46
C GLY A 93 7.68 4.52 15.16
N LEU A 94 7.75 3.20 15.01
CA LEU A 94 8.84 2.38 15.53
C LEU A 94 10.19 2.81 14.96
N ARG A 95 10.27 3.04 13.64
CA ARG A 95 11.52 3.50 13.02
C ARG A 95 11.96 4.85 13.58
N ILE A 96 11.04 5.82 13.66
CA ILE A 96 11.36 7.15 14.21
C ILE A 96 11.79 7.04 15.68
N ALA A 97 11.11 6.21 16.48
CA ALA A 97 11.40 6.06 17.90
C ALA A 97 12.71 5.30 18.18
N LEU A 98 13.16 4.44 17.26
CA LEU A 98 14.26 3.50 17.47
C LEU A 98 15.51 3.81 16.64
N THR A 99 15.49 4.87 15.82
CA THR A 99 16.66 5.30 15.05
C THR A 99 17.86 5.60 15.94
N SER A 100 19.05 5.19 15.52
CA SER A 100 20.32 5.54 16.15
C SER A 100 21.02 6.71 15.47
N ALA A 101 20.36 7.40 14.54
CA ALA A 101 20.91 8.56 13.87
C ALA A 101 21.04 9.75 14.83
N GLU A 102 22.25 10.29 14.94
CA GLU A 102 22.53 11.45 15.80
C GLU A 102 22.11 12.78 15.15
N TYR A 103 22.01 12.82 13.81
CA TYR A 103 21.65 14.02 13.05
C TYR A 103 20.18 13.99 12.63
N THR A 104 19.47 15.10 12.85
CA THR A 104 18.04 15.24 12.48
C THR A 104 17.78 14.97 11.01
N ALA A 105 18.69 15.39 10.13
CA ALA A 105 18.57 15.16 8.69
C ALA A 105 18.58 13.66 8.33
N ALA A 106 19.27 12.83 9.13
CA ALA A 106 19.35 11.38 8.96
C ALA A 106 18.28 10.60 9.74
N SER A 107 17.76 11.17 10.84
CA SER A 107 16.73 10.53 11.68
C SER A 107 15.30 10.70 11.14
N GLY A 108 15.07 11.75 10.34
CA GLY A 108 13.78 12.08 9.72
C GLY A 108 13.35 11.16 8.58
N MET A 109 12.23 11.47 7.92
CA MET A 109 11.84 10.78 6.68
C MET A 109 12.68 11.21 5.48
N GLU A 110 13.23 12.42 5.50
CA GLU A 110 13.98 13.00 4.37
C GLU A 110 15.38 12.39 4.18
N GLY A 111 15.98 11.83 5.24
CA GLY A 111 17.31 11.25 5.21
C GLY A 111 17.37 9.78 4.80
N ILE A 112 16.24 9.21 4.39
CA ILE A 112 16.12 7.79 4.05
C ILE A 112 15.62 7.69 2.62
N GLU A 113 16.25 6.82 1.86
CA GLU A 113 15.84 6.47 0.51
C GLU A 113 14.38 5.96 0.52
N MET A 114 13.58 6.47 -0.42
CA MET A 114 12.13 6.30 -0.41
C MET A 114 11.70 4.82 -0.52
N ASP A 115 12.49 4.01 -1.22
CA ASP A 115 12.32 2.57 -1.38
C ASP A 115 12.64 1.76 -0.10
N ALA A 116 13.45 2.31 0.81
CA ALA A 116 13.75 1.73 2.12
C ALA A 116 12.75 2.18 3.20
N LEU A 117 12.23 3.41 3.07
CA LEU A 117 11.30 4.01 4.03
C LEU A 117 10.02 3.17 4.23
N ALA A 118 9.57 2.47 3.18
CA ALA A 118 8.37 1.64 3.21
C ALA A 118 8.61 0.22 3.77
N VAL A 119 9.86 -0.20 4.00
CA VAL A 119 10.16 -1.56 4.52
C VAL A 119 9.53 -1.82 5.89
N PRO A 120 9.65 -0.93 6.91
CA PRO A 120 8.97 -1.12 8.20
C PRO A 120 7.44 -1.18 8.06
N VAL A 121 6.87 -0.41 7.12
CA VAL A 121 5.43 -0.38 6.85
C VAL A 121 4.95 -1.72 6.31
N ALA A 122 5.62 -2.22 5.26
CA ALA A 122 5.31 -3.51 4.63
C ALA A 122 5.57 -4.67 5.60
N MET A 123 6.60 -4.56 6.44
CA MET A 123 6.90 -5.55 7.49
C MET A 123 5.80 -5.62 8.54
N MET A 124 5.34 -4.48 9.08
CA MET A 124 4.29 -4.48 10.11
C MET A 124 2.96 -5.02 9.59
N LYS A 125 2.62 -4.73 8.33
CA LYS A 125 1.43 -5.30 7.67
C LYS A 125 1.46 -6.82 7.64
N ARG A 126 2.64 -7.45 7.53
CA ARG A 126 2.80 -8.91 7.44
C ARG A 126 2.48 -9.62 8.73
N PHE A 127 2.84 -9.04 9.88
CA PHE A 127 2.45 -9.59 11.17
C PHE A 127 0.93 -9.72 11.29
N CYS A 128 0.15 -8.83 10.65
CA CYS A 128 -1.30 -8.97 10.62
C CYS A 128 -1.76 -10.22 9.85
N TYR A 129 -1.11 -10.63 8.76
CA TYR A 129 -1.58 -11.77 7.96
C TYR A 129 -0.94 -13.12 8.35
N HIS A 130 0.25 -13.09 8.96
CA HIS A 130 1.08 -14.28 9.12
C HIS A 130 1.38 -14.64 10.58
N SER A 131 0.93 -13.83 11.53
CA SER A 131 1.00 -14.17 12.95
C SER A 131 -0.41 -14.39 13.48
N ILE A 132 -0.85 -15.65 13.38
CA ILE A 132 -2.19 -16.09 13.81
C ILE A 132 -2.38 -15.79 15.30
N ASP A 133 -1.41 -16.19 16.13
CA ASP A 133 -1.42 -15.93 17.58
C ASP A 133 -1.54 -14.44 17.89
N PHE A 134 -0.86 -13.60 17.09
CA PHE A 134 -0.94 -12.17 17.24
C PHE A 134 -2.32 -11.63 16.91
N ILE A 135 -2.91 -11.99 15.76
CA ILE A 135 -4.26 -11.55 15.43
C ILE A 135 -5.26 -12.04 16.46
N GLN A 136 -5.20 -13.31 16.85
CA GLN A 136 -6.06 -13.86 17.89
C GLN A 136 -5.94 -13.07 19.21
N SER A 137 -4.73 -12.61 19.57
CA SER A 137 -4.51 -11.81 20.78
C SER A 137 -5.14 -10.42 20.74
N ILE A 138 -5.35 -9.85 19.55
CA ILE A 138 -5.93 -8.51 19.36
C ILE A 138 -7.35 -8.54 18.82
N SER A 139 -7.87 -9.72 18.45
CA SER A 139 -9.19 -9.90 17.86
C SER A 139 -10.14 -10.60 18.82
N SER A 140 -11.23 -9.93 19.17
CA SER A 140 -12.39 -10.56 19.81
C SER A 140 -13.65 -9.85 19.35
N HIS A 141 -14.77 -10.55 19.38
CA HIS A 141 -16.06 -9.94 19.11
C HIS A 141 -16.33 -8.85 20.16
N TYR A 142 -16.63 -7.62 19.72
CA TYR A 142 -16.70 -6.46 20.61
C TYR A 142 -17.73 -6.60 21.75
N GLN A 143 -18.84 -7.33 21.53
CA GLN A 143 -19.83 -7.65 22.55
C GLN A 143 -19.61 -9.00 23.27
N THR A 144 -19.48 -10.10 22.53
CA THR A 144 -19.44 -11.45 23.13
C THR A 144 -18.06 -11.85 23.65
N HIS A 145 -17.02 -11.05 23.34
CA HIS A 145 -15.61 -11.30 23.64
C HIS A 145 -15.07 -12.65 23.14
N GLN A 146 -15.81 -13.33 22.27
CA GLN A 146 -15.34 -14.57 21.67
C GLN A 146 -14.19 -14.26 20.70
N PRO A 147 -13.12 -15.08 20.70
CA PRO A 147 -12.01 -14.89 19.78
C PRO A 147 -12.47 -15.12 18.34
N LEU A 148 -11.76 -14.51 17.39
CA LEU A 148 -11.99 -14.74 15.97
C LEU A 148 -11.75 -16.23 15.64
N PRO A 149 -12.73 -16.94 15.06
CA PRO A 149 -12.56 -18.35 14.73
C PRO A 149 -11.40 -18.59 13.76
N GLN A 150 -10.62 -19.63 14.01
CA GLN A 150 -9.49 -20.01 13.15
C GLN A 150 -9.91 -20.18 11.69
N THR A 151 -11.08 -20.77 11.46
CA THR A 151 -11.63 -21.00 10.12
C THR A 151 -11.82 -19.72 9.31
N ASP A 152 -12.13 -18.60 9.96
CA ASP A 152 -12.31 -17.33 9.28
C ASP A 152 -10.99 -16.59 9.07
N LEU A 153 -10.04 -16.74 10.00
CA LEU A 153 -8.64 -16.32 9.78
C LEU A 153 -8.02 -16.99 8.56
N ASP A 154 -8.17 -18.30 8.44
CA ASP A 154 -7.66 -19.06 7.31
C ASP A 154 -8.24 -18.55 5.98
N LYS A 155 -9.53 -18.19 5.96
CA LYS A 155 -10.18 -17.57 4.79
C LYS A 155 -9.61 -16.19 4.47
N ILE A 156 -9.35 -15.35 5.48
CA ILE A 156 -8.75 -14.01 5.29
C ILE A 156 -7.34 -14.15 4.69
N VAL A 157 -6.54 -15.06 5.22
CA VAL A 157 -5.18 -15.33 4.73
C VAL A 157 -5.23 -15.89 3.31
N ALA A 158 -6.12 -16.86 3.04
CA ALA A 158 -6.31 -17.41 1.70
C ALA A 158 -6.78 -16.35 0.69
N ALA A 159 -7.73 -15.49 1.08
CA ALA A 159 -8.23 -14.40 0.26
C ALA A 159 -7.13 -13.40 -0.11
N LYS A 160 -6.07 -13.27 0.70
CA LYS A 160 -4.93 -12.40 0.35
C LYS A 160 -4.16 -12.88 -0.90
N ARG A 161 -4.20 -14.18 -1.19
CA ARG A 161 -3.62 -14.78 -2.40
C ARG A 161 -4.54 -14.66 -3.62
N PHE A 162 -5.82 -14.36 -3.42
CA PHE A 162 -6.78 -14.19 -4.51
C PHE A 162 -6.34 -13.02 -5.40
N MET A 163 -6.20 -13.30 -6.71
CA MET A 163 -5.73 -12.32 -7.70
C MET A 163 -4.37 -11.68 -7.35
N ALA A 164 -3.51 -12.36 -6.60
CA ALA A 164 -2.18 -11.86 -6.26
C ALA A 164 -1.34 -11.59 -7.53
N GLY A 165 -1.44 -12.46 -8.54
CA GLY A 165 -0.84 -12.26 -9.86
C GLY A 165 -1.35 -10.99 -10.55
N THR A 166 -2.68 -10.83 -10.71
CA THR A 166 -3.27 -9.61 -11.31
C THR A 166 -2.88 -8.35 -10.56
N THR A 167 -2.89 -8.40 -9.23
CA THR A 167 -2.49 -7.27 -8.38
C THR A 167 -1.02 -6.92 -8.58
N LEU A 168 -0.14 -7.92 -8.60
CA LEU A 168 1.29 -7.74 -8.86
C LEU A 168 1.53 -7.19 -10.26
N THR A 169 0.93 -7.78 -11.29
CA THR A 169 1.02 -7.29 -12.68
C THR A 169 0.58 -5.84 -12.76
N ARG A 170 -0.55 -5.46 -12.15
CA ARG A 170 -1.00 -4.07 -12.12
C ARG A 170 0.03 -3.14 -11.46
N GLN A 171 0.62 -3.54 -10.34
CA GLN A 171 1.66 -2.76 -9.67
C GLN A 171 2.90 -2.63 -10.55
N LEU A 172 3.35 -3.72 -11.18
CA LEU A 172 4.45 -3.75 -12.13
C LEU A 172 4.18 -2.89 -13.38
N SER A 173 2.94 -2.86 -13.90
CA SER A 173 2.56 -2.02 -15.04
C SER A 173 2.56 -0.54 -14.69
N LEU A 174 1.93 -0.13 -13.58
CA LEU A 174 1.96 1.27 -13.12
C LEU A 174 3.37 1.74 -12.87
N ALA A 175 4.15 0.82 -12.33
CA ALA A 175 5.54 1.00 -12.16
C ALA A 175 6.20 1.27 -13.51
N ALA A 176 6.02 0.36 -14.44
CA ALA A 176 6.80 0.39 -15.64
C ALA A 176 6.50 1.60 -16.55
N ILE A 177 5.24 2.04 -16.54
CA ILE A 177 4.80 3.28 -17.19
C ILE A 177 5.62 4.48 -16.72
N ASP A 178 5.87 4.64 -15.42
CA ASP A 178 6.53 5.84 -14.94
C ASP A 178 8.05 5.81 -15.08
N LEU A 179 8.69 4.66 -14.90
CA LEU A 179 10.11 4.57 -15.21
C LEU A 179 10.33 4.85 -16.71
N SER A 180 9.48 4.32 -17.59
CA SER A 180 9.51 4.64 -19.02
C SER A 180 9.39 6.15 -19.27
N VAL A 181 8.39 6.81 -18.68
CA VAL A 181 8.18 8.25 -18.80
C VAL A 181 9.44 9.01 -18.39
N HIS A 182 10.09 8.62 -17.28
CA HIS A 182 11.26 9.35 -16.77
C HIS A 182 12.62 8.93 -17.38
N HIS A 183 12.72 7.75 -17.98
CA HIS A 183 13.94 7.28 -18.66
C HIS A 183 14.03 7.80 -20.10
N HIS A 184 12.90 7.92 -20.79
CA HIS A 184 12.82 8.41 -22.17
C HIS A 184 12.51 9.92 -22.23
N HIS A 185 13.37 10.75 -21.63
CA HIS A 185 13.37 12.19 -21.90
C HIS A 185 14.68 12.63 -22.55
N GLY A 186 14.67 12.52 -23.89
CA GLY A 186 15.60 13.17 -24.80
C GLY A 186 14.97 13.59 -26.13
N THR A 187 13.80 13.06 -26.52
CA THR A 187 13.12 13.46 -27.76
C THR A 187 11.60 13.37 -27.60
N SER A 188 10.90 14.29 -28.26
CA SER A 188 9.45 14.42 -28.35
C SER A 188 8.79 13.19 -28.97
N ALA A 189 8.69 12.08 -28.24
CA ALA A 189 7.94 10.91 -28.63
C ALA A 189 6.58 10.89 -27.92
N THR A 190 5.51 11.00 -28.70
CA THR A 190 4.12 10.84 -28.25
C THR A 190 3.92 9.41 -27.74
N ILE A 191 3.64 9.23 -26.44
CA ILE A 191 3.33 7.93 -25.85
C ILE A 191 1.91 7.54 -26.28
N THR A 192 1.76 6.56 -27.16
CA THR A 192 0.47 5.98 -27.58
C THR A 192 0.07 4.79 -26.70
N ALA A 193 -1.21 4.42 -26.66
CA ALA A 193 -1.70 3.28 -25.87
C ALA A 193 -1.01 1.93 -26.22
N ASP A 194 -0.56 1.75 -27.46
CA ASP A 194 0.21 0.56 -27.86
C ASP A 194 1.65 0.56 -27.30
N SER A 195 2.22 1.75 -27.03
CA SER A 195 3.53 1.86 -26.40
C SER A 195 3.47 1.51 -24.91
N THR A 196 2.35 1.74 -24.23
CA THR A 196 2.22 1.37 -22.80
C THR A 196 2.34 -0.12 -22.57
N ASP A 197 1.87 -1.00 -23.46
CA ASP A 197 1.97 -2.46 -23.34
C ASP A 197 3.42 -2.97 -23.51
N ALA A 198 4.20 -2.36 -24.41
CA ALA A 198 5.64 -2.64 -24.53
C ALA A 198 6.46 -2.03 -23.38
N LEU A 199 5.97 -0.93 -22.78
CA LEU A 199 6.60 -0.25 -21.66
C LEU A 199 6.25 -0.87 -20.30
N VAL A 200 5.22 -1.74 -20.20
CA VAL A 200 4.93 -2.60 -19.03
C VAL A 200 6.17 -3.42 -18.60
N GLU A 201 7.15 -3.58 -19.50
CA GLU A 201 8.36 -4.36 -19.28
C GLU A 201 9.45 -3.67 -18.43
N LYS A 202 9.36 -2.37 -18.11
CA LYS A 202 10.44 -1.64 -17.38
C LYS A 202 9.97 -0.68 -16.29
N ILE A 203 10.24 -1.06 -15.04
CA ILE A 203 9.52 -0.93 -13.73
C ILE A 203 9.81 0.34 -12.87
N LYS A 204 8.81 0.99 -12.25
CA LYS A 204 8.93 1.78 -10.98
C LYS A 204 9.08 0.83 -9.80
N HIS A 205 10.11 1.12 -9.05
CA HIS A 205 10.76 0.18 -8.19
C HIS A 205 10.28 0.30 -6.75
N GLU A 206 10.04 1.51 -6.22
CA GLU A 206 10.08 1.77 -4.76
C GLU A 206 9.11 0.92 -3.91
N TYR A 207 7.81 0.91 -4.22
CA TYR A 207 6.83 0.13 -3.44
C TYR A 207 7.03 -1.38 -3.62
N VAL A 208 7.27 -1.84 -4.86
CA VAL A 208 7.55 -3.25 -5.15
C VAL A 208 8.85 -3.69 -4.47
N TRP A 209 9.86 -2.82 -4.43
CA TRP A 209 11.17 -3.07 -3.83
C TRP A 209 11.08 -3.17 -2.31
N SER A 210 10.33 -2.27 -1.67
CA SER A 210 10.07 -2.34 -0.24
C SER A 210 9.27 -3.60 0.14
N GLU A 211 8.34 -4.03 -0.71
CA GLU A 211 7.59 -5.27 -0.53
C GLU A 211 8.52 -6.49 -0.65
N VAL A 212 9.39 -6.55 -1.67
CA VAL A 212 10.38 -7.64 -1.81
C VAL A 212 11.26 -7.74 -0.56
N GLN A 213 11.79 -6.60 -0.07
CA GLN A 213 12.57 -6.54 1.17
C GLN A 213 11.78 -7.02 2.37
N ALA A 214 10.52 -6.59 2.51
CA ALA A 214 9.69 -7.01 3.63
C ALA A 214 9.34 -8.52 3.59
N HIS A 215 9.08 -9.09 2.40
CA HIS A 215 8.89 -10.55 2.27
C HIS A 215 10.13 -11.32 2.71
N ASP A 216 11.29 -10.94 2.17
CA ASP A 216 12.55 -11.63 2.47
C ASP A 216 12.98 -11.43 3.93
N ALA A 217 12.69 -10.26 4.51
CA ALA A 217 12.91 -10.02 5.94
C ALA A 217 11.96 -10.84 6.82
N TYR A 218 10.68 -10.97 6.43
CA TYR A 218 9.69 -11.74 7.18
C TYR A 218 9.99 -13.24 7.16
N ALA A 219 10.59 -13.77 6.09
CA ALA A 219 11.03 -15.17 6.03
C ALA A 219 11.97 -15.55 7.21
N CYS A 220 12.78 -14.61 7.73
CA CYS A 220 13.59 -14.87 8.93
C CYS A 220 12.76 -15.16 10.20
N PHE A 221 11.52 -14.67 10.27
CA PHE A 221 10.60 -14.96 11.36
C PHE A 221 9.93 -16.31 11.14
N GLU A 222 9.59 -16.66 9.90
CA GLU A 222 9.04 -17.98 9.52
C GLU A 222 10.06 -19.10 9.77
N ASP A 223 11.34 -18.86 9.47
CA ASP A 223 12.46 -19.78 9.72
C ASP A 223 12.60 -20.17 11.21
N THR A 224 12.02 -19.39 12.14
CA THR A 224 12.05 -19.72 13.57
C THR A 224 11.07 -20.82 13.96
N GLN A 225 10.10 -21.15 13.09
CA GLN A 225 9.12 -22.23 13.29
C GLN A 225 8.43 -22.19 14.66
N GLY A 226 8.18 -21.00 15.19
CA GLY A 226 7.52 -20.79 16.48
C GLY A 226 8.44 -20.82 17.72
N ASP A 227 9.76 -20.98 17.55
CA ASP A 227 10.72 -20.86 18.66
C ASP A 227 10.80 -19.42 19.18
N LEU A 228 10.16 -19.16 20.32
CA LEU A 228 10.02 -17.82 20.89
C LEU A 228 11.37 -17.13 21.19
N PRO A 229 12.37 -17.78 21.81
CA PRO A 229 13.74 -17.26 21.88
C PRO A 229 14.33 -16.81 20.54
N ALA A 230 14.30 -17.66 19.51
CA ALA A 230 14.81 -17.32 18.18
C ALA A 230 14.01 -16.18 17.54
N TRP A 231 12.69 -16.20 17.68
CA TRP A 231 11.79 -15.15 17.20
C TRP A 231 12.12 -13.80 17.83
N LYS A 232 12.32 -13.76 19.16
CA LYS A 232 12.75 -12.56 19.88
C LYS A 232 14.14 -12.09 19.45
N ALA A 233 15.06 -13.02 19.20
CA ALA A 233 16.40 -12.68 18.70
C ALA A 233 16.33 -12.07 17.29
N THR A 234 15.48 -12.59 16.41
CA THR A 234 15.21 -12.01 15.08
C THR A 234 14.54 -10.64 15.19
N GLY A 235 13.56 -10.45 16.08
CA GLY A 235 12.95 -9.15 16.36
C GLY A 235 13.96 -8.12 16.88
N LYS A 236 14.85 -8.53 17.80
CA LYS A 236 15.95 -7.69 18.27
C LYS A 236 16.90 -7.31 17.14
N ARG A 237 17.26 -8.27 16.28
CA ARG A 237 18.11 -8.00 15.11
C ARG A 237 17.44 -7.03 14.14
N PHE A 238 16.14 -7.17 13.88
CA PHE A 238 15.38 -6.24 13.03
C PHE A 238 15.39 -4.82 13.60
N ARG A 239 15.19 -4.70 14.92
CA ARG A 239 15.30 -3.43 15.66
C ARG A 239 16.69 -2.81 15.52
N ASP A 240 17.73 -3.58 15.83
CA ASP A 240 19.12 -3.08 15.90
C ASP A 240 19.73 -2.82 14.51
N THR A 241 19.01 -3.14 13.42
CA THR A 241 19.48 -2.96 12.04
C THR A 241 18.52 -2.11 11.22
N ILE A 242 17.42 -2.68 10.70
CA ILE A 242 16.49 -1.99 9.80
C ILE A 242 15.85 -0.78 10.49
N LEU A 243 15.45 -0.87 11.75
CA LEU A 243 14.83 0.27 12.44
C LEU A 243 15.87 1.29 12.92
N ALA A 244 16.96 0.82 13.53
CA ALA A 244 17.98 1.69 14.12
C ALA A 244 18.88 2.36 13.08
N LEU A 245 19.34 1.62 12.08
CA LEU A 245 20.40 2.05 11.15
C LEU A 245 19.89 2.64 9.84
N SER A 246 18.57 2.65 9.60
CA SER A 246 18.00 3.36 8.46
C SER A 246 18.27 4.87 8.59
N GLY A 247 18.87 5.46 7.55
CA GLY A 247 19.37 6.85 7.56
C GLY A 247 20.78 7.02 8.13
N VAL A 248 21.33 6.00 8.82
CA VAL A 248 22.73 5.95 9.28
C VAL A 248 23.62 5.22 8.28
N LEU A 249 23.11 4.11 7.74
CA LEU A 249 23.77 3.31 6.72
C LEU A 249 22.95 3.29 5.45
N HIS A 250 23.63 3.02 4.33
CA HIS A 250 22.95 2.72 3.07
C HIS A 250 21.95 1.55 3.28
N PRO A 251 20.70 1.64 2.80
CA PRO A 251 19.64 0.66 3.10
C PRO A 251 20.00 -0.78 2.81
N THR A 252 20.68 -1.04 1.68
CA THR A 252 21.17 -2.38 1.34
C THR A 252 22.10 -2.95 2.41
N LYS A 253 22.93 -2.13 3.06
CA LYS A 253 23.83 -2.57 4.13
C LYS A 253 23.06 -2.84 5.41
N ALA A 254 22.09 -2.01 5.77
CA ALA A 254 21.20 -2.29 6.90
C ALA A 254 20.43 -3.61 6.70
N PHE A 255 19.95 -3.86 5.48
CA PHE A 255 19.28 -5.12 5.12
C PHE A 255 20.23 -6.32 5.16
N GLU A 256 21.43 -6.23 4.58
CA GLU A 256 22.43 -7.30 4.63
C GLU A 256 22.83 -7.64 6.08
N LEU A 257 22.97 -6.63 6.95
CA LEU A 257 23.24 -6.84 8.38
C LEU A 257 22.08 -7.57 9.08
N PHE A 258 20.84 -7.30 8.71
CA PHE A 258 19.67 -8.01 9.23
C PHE A 258 19.60 -9.45 8.73
N ARG A 259 19.68 -9.62 7.41
CA ARG A 259 19.39 -10.89 6.71
C ARG A 259 20.57 -11.86 6.72
N GLY A 260 21.80 -11.34 6.86
CA GLY A 260 23.05 -12.08 6.71
C GLY A 260 23.43 -12.37 5.26
N ARG A 261 22.63 -11.91 4.29
CA ARG A 261 22.82 -12.10 2.85
C ARG A 261 22.16 -10.98 2.05
N LYS A 262 22.42 -10.96 0.75
CA LYS A 262 21.75 -10.06 -0.20
C LYS A 262 20.25 -10.38 -0.33
N LEU A 263 19.49 -9.37 -0.74
CA LEU A 263 18.07 -9.44 -1.02
C LEU A 263 17.74 -10.51 -2.06
N GLN A 264 16.68 -11.28 -1.83
CA GLN A 264 16.15 -12.28 -2.74
C GLN A 264 14.64 -12.12 -2.92
N THR A 265 14.12 -12.47 -4.11
CA THR A 265 12.69 -12.36 -4.45
C THR A 265 11.88 -13.62 -4.10
N HIS A 266 12.55 -14.71 -3.75
CA HIS A 266 11.93 -16.04 -3.58
C HIS A 266 10.73 -16.02 -2.61
N ALA A 267 10.90 -15.46 -1.41
CA ALA A 267 9.83 -15.38 -0.40
C ALA A 267 8.59 -14.62 -0.90
N MET A 268 8.77 -13.60 -1.75
CA MET A 268 7.65 -12.89 -2.36
C MET A 268 6.91 -13.75 -3.38
N LEU A 269 7.64 -14.44 -4.25
CA LEU A 269 7.05 -15.30 -5.28
C LEU A 269 6.29 -16.48 -4.65
N GLU A 270 6.87 -17.11 -3.62
CA GLU A 270 6.23 -18.19 -2.87
C GLU A 270 4.92 -17.73 -2.23
N GLN A 271 4.93 -16.58 -1.53
CA GLN A 271 3.75 -16.07 -0.86
C GLN A 271 2.61 -15.70 -1.84
N TYR A 272 2.97 -15.23 -3.03
CA TYR A 272 2.03 -14.89 -4.10
C TYR A 272 1.55 -16.14 -4.88
N GLY A 273 2.11 -17.32 -4.62
CA GLY A 273 1.78 -18.57 -5.31
C GLY A 273 2.28 -18.60 -6.76
N LEU A 274 3.47 -18.04 -7.00
CA LEU A 274 4.07 -17.85 -8.33
C LEU A 274 5.34 -18.70 -8.54
N LEU A 275 5.52 -19.76 -7.74
CA LEU A 275 6.61 -20.74 -7.86
C LEU A 275 6.07 -22.13 -8.19
#